data_AF-A0A966QZ18-F1
#
_entry.id   AF-A0A966QZ18-F1
#
_cell.length_a   1.000
_cell.length_b   1.000
_cell.length_c   1.000
_cell.angle_alpha   90.00
_cell.angle_beta   90.00
_cell.angle_gamma   90.00
#
_symmetry.space_group_name_H-M   'P 1'
#
loop_
_entity.id
_entity.type
_entity.pdbx_description
1 polymer ?
#
loop_
_entity_poly.entity_id
_entity_poly.type
_entity_poly.pdbx_seq_one_letter_code
_entity_poly.pdbx_strand_id
1 'polypeptide(L)'
;MKKKQSKFNCDLNGSIMVMSALRYSLGRHTYVPGAVQDWISDNWDSLDSNTKTVIVRDVFEHIYDTNRINNLKLEPMFEYDLQSWENFAIQRYWQLNYDERKSVEQQLLNDKKRVVWYTKQIMPKIYENTK
;
A
#
# COMPACT_ATOMS: atom_id res chain seq x y z
N MET A 1 15.69 -17.18 19.13
CA MET A 1 16.50 -17.15 17.88
C MET A 1 16.71 -15.70 17.49
N LYS A 2 17.95 -15.24 17.23
CA LYS A 2 18.16 -13.90 16.64
C LYS A 2 17.63 -13.95 15.19
N LYS A 3 16.58 -13.16 14.87
CA LYS A 3 16.11 -12.98 13.48
C LYS A 3 17.31 -12.47 12.69
N LYS A 4 17.74 -13.20 11.65
CA LYS A 4 18.80 -12.76 10.75
C LYS A 4 18.23 -11.59 9.95
N GLN A 5 18.64 -10.37 10.27
CA GLN A 5 18.18 -9.19 9.54
C GLN A 5 18.71 -9.27 8.11
N SER A 6 17.79 -9.18 7.14
CA SER A 6 18.16 -9.10 5.73
C SER A 6 19.04 -7.87 5.53
N LYS A 7 20.18 -8.02 4.86
CA LYS A 7 20.98 -6.87 4.42
C LYS A 7 20.44 -6.46 3.07
N PHE A 8 19.67 -5.38 3.05
CA PHE A 8 19.11 -4.79 1.84
C PHE A 8 19.65 -3.37 1.69
N ASN A 9 20.25 -3.09 0.55
CA ASN A 9 20.57 -1.72 0.17
C ASN A 9 19.38 -1.18 -0.62
N CYS A 10 18.78 -0.10 -0.16
CA CYS A 10 17.77 0.67 -0.90
C CYS A 10 18.43 1.49 -2.03
N ASP A 11 19.35 0.87 -2.76
CA ASP A 11 19.82 1.41 -4.02
C ASP A 11 18.74 1.19 -5.10
N LEU A 12 18.98 1.70 -6.30
CA LEU A 12 18.04 1.58 -7.43
C LEU A 12 17.57 0.13 -7.65
N ASN A 13 18.46 -0.85 -7.51
CA ASN A 13 18.13 -2.26 -7.71
C ASN A 13 17.26 -2.78 -6.57
N GLY A 14 17.57 -2.39 -5.33
CA GLY A 14 16.75 -2.69 -4.17
C GLY A 14 15.34 -2.16 -4.34
N SER A 15 15.17 -0.86 -4.58
CA SER A 15 13.86 -0.24 -4.72
C SER A 15 13.02 -0.91 -5.82
N ILE A 16 13.63 -1.27 -6.96
CA ILE A 16 12.98 -2.03 -8.03
C ILE A 16 12.48 -3.38 -7.52
N MET A 17 13.30 -4.14 -6.79
CA MET A 17 12.91 -5.46 -6.27
C MET A 17 11.71 -5.38 -5.33
N VAL A 18 11.68 -4.38 -4.45
CA VAL A 18 10.55 -4.17 -3.52
C VAL A 18 9.29 -3.81 -4.29
N MET A 19 9.39 -2.92 -5.29
CA MET A 19 8.25 -2.51 -6.10
C MET A 19 7.71 -3.66 -6.95
N SER A 20 8.60 -4.46 -7.53
CA SER A 20 8.22 -5.65 -8.29
C SER A 20 7.50 -6.66 -7.40
N ALA A 21 8.03 -6.94 -6.20
CA ALA A 21 7.41 -7.84 -5.25
C ALA A 21 6.02 -7.33 -4.82
N LEU A 22 5.91 -6.04 -4.48
CA LEU A 22 4.63 -5.42 -4.12
C LEU A 22 3.61 -5.57 -5.26
N ARG A 23 3.92 -5.03 -6.44
CA ARG A 23 2.98 -4.96 -7.57
C ARG A 23 2.59 -6.34 -8.08
N TYR A 24 3.52 -7.30 -8.03
CA TYR A 24 3.21 -8.69 -8.33
C TYR A 24 2.16 -9.27 -7.37
N SER A 25 2.18 -8.84 -6.11
CA SER A 25 1.35 -9.40 -5.02
C SER A 25 -0.03 -8.77 -4.90
N LEU A 26 -0.21 -7.51 -5.31
CA LEU A 26 -1.46 -6.77 -5.14
C LEU A 26 -2.70 -7.53 -5.66
N GLY A 27 -2.59 -8.22 -6.79
CA GLY A 27 -3.71 -8.98 -7.39
C GLY A 27 -3.65 -10.50 -7.20
N ARG A 28 -2.87 -11.01 -6.26
CA ARG A 28 -2.71 -12.46 -6.07
C ARG A 28 -3.59 -13.00 -4.96
N HIS A 29 -4.13 -14.19 -5.17
CA HIS A 29 -4.93 -14.93 -4.19
C HIS A 29 -4.12 -16.14 -3.69
N THR A 30 -3.02 -15.87 -3.00
CA THR A 30 -2.09 -16.90 -2.47
C THR A 30 -1.56 -16.43 -1.11
N TYR A 31 -0.60 -17.15 -0.52
CA TYR A 31 0.10 -16.70 0.69
C TYR A 31 1.06 -15.51 0.45
N VAL A 32 1.30 -15.14 -0.81
CA VAL A 32 2.32 -14.14 -1.20
C VAL A 32 2.01 -12.72 -0.71
N PRO A 33 0.76 -12.20 -0.77
CA PRO A 33 0.41 -10.88 -0.24
C PRO A 33 0.82 -10.71 1.23
N GLY A 34 0.48 -11.67 2.09
CA GLY A 34 0.86 -11.65 3.51
C GLY A 34 2.37 -11.64 3.70
N ALA A 35 3.10 -12.52 3.00
CA ALA A 35 4.56 -12.57 3.08
C ALA A 35 5.24 -11.26 2.64
N VAL A 36 4.68 -10.57 1.64
CA VAL A 36 5.19 -9.28 1.17
C VAL A 36 4.85 -8.14 2.14
N GLN A 37 3.64 -8.12 2.70
CA GLN A 37 3.26 -7.16 3.75
C GLN A 37 4.17 -7.30 4.98
N ASP A 38 4.42 -8.53 5.42
CA ASP A 38 5.32 -8.83 6.54
C ASP A 38 6.75 -8.38 6.24
N TRP A 39 7.27 -8.72 5.06
CA TRP A 39 8.62 -8.35 4.67
C TRP A 39 8.81 -6.83 4.59
N ILE A 40 7.85 -6.12 3.97
CA ILE A 40 7.92 -4.65 3.89
C ILE A 40 7.83 -4.05 5.29
N SER A 41 6.97 -4.58 6.16
CA SER A 41 6.83 -4.11 7.55
C SER A 41 8.12 -4.31 8.36
N ASP A 42 8.76 -5.47 8.24
CA ASP A 42 10.02 -5.81 8.92
C ASP A 42 11.20 -4.95 8.44
N ASN A 43 11.15 -4.44 7.20
CA ASN A 43 12.24 -3.66 6.60
C ASN A 43 11.88 -2.17 6.43
N TRP A 44 10.73 -1.72 6.92
CA TRP A 44 10.20 -0.39 6.64
C TRP A 44 11.20 0.72 6.91
N ASP A 45 11.84 0.72 8.07
CA ASP A 45 12.79 1.78 8.47
C ASP A 45 14.03 1.86 7.59
N SER A 46 14.39 0.76 6.92
CA SER A 46 15.50 0.73 5.98
C SER A 46 15.14 1.34 4.62
N LEU A 47 13.86 1.38 4.25
CA LEU A 47 13.39 1.88 2.95
C LEU A 47 13.57 3.38 2.83
N ASP A 48 13.98 3.83 1.64
CA ASP A 48 14.06 5.25 1.31
C ASP A 48 12.65 5.88 1.20
N SER A 49 12.62 7.21 1.32
CA SER A 49 11.39 8.00 1.33
C SER A 49 10.52 7.82 0.08
N ASN A 50 11.16 7.74 -1.09
CA ASN A 50 10.45 7.57 -2.35
C ASN A 50 9.82 6.17 -2.42
N THR A 51 10.58 5.14 -2.06
CA THR A 51 10.06 3.75 -2.00
C THR A 51 8.87 3.64 -1.05
N LYS A 52 8.95 4.22 0.16
CA LYS A 52 7.83 4.24 1.12
C LYS A 52 6.58 4.92 0.55
N THR A 53 6.75 6.08 -0.07
CA THR A 53 5.68 6.85 -0.72
C THR A 53 5.01 6.05 -1.83
N VAL A 54 5.81 5.43 -2.70
CA VAL A 54 5.36 4.60 -3.82
C VAL A 54 4.58 3.38 -3.33
N ILE A 55 5.03 2.71 -2.27
CA ILE A 55 4.32 1.55 -1.68
C ILE A 55 2.91 1.95 -1.26
N VAL A 56 2.78 3.00 -0.46
CA VAL A 56 1.48 3.43 0.09
C VAL A 56 0.55 3.88 -1.04
N ARG A 57 1.06 4.64 -2.01
CA ARG A 57 0.30 5.05 -3.18
C ARG A 57 -0.21 3.85 -3.98
N ASP A 58 0.67 2.92 -4.35
CA ASP A 58 0.31 1.79 -5.21
C ASP A 58 -0.72 0.86 -4.55
N VAL A 59 -0.64 0.68 -3.22
CA VAL A 59 -1.64 -0.09 -2.48
C VAL A 59 -2.99 0.64 -2.47
N PHE A 60 -3.03 1.95 -2.21
CA PHE A 60 -4.29 2.71 -2.30
C PHE A 60 -4.87 2.74 -3.71
N GLU A 61 -4.03 2.85 -4.75
CA GLU A 61 -4.47 2.76 -6.14
C GLU A 61 -5.09 1.40 -6.45
N HIS A 62 -4.46 0.32 -5.99
CA HIS A 62 -5.02 -1.02 -6.12
C HIS A 62 -6.38 -1.14 -5.43
N ILE A 63 -6.52 -0.61 -4.21
CA ILE A 63 -7.81 -0.64 -3.49
C ILE A 63 -8.89 0.14 -4.25
N TYR A 64 -8.55 1.31 -4.80
CA TYR A 64 -9.47 2.09 -5.63
C TYR A 64 -9.92 1.32 -6.87
N ASP A 65 -8.98 0.74 -7.62
CA ASP A 65 -9.29 0.04 -8.86
C ASP A 65 -10.09 -1.25 -8.61
N THR A 66 -9.77 -2.02 -7.57
CA THR A 66 -10.54 -3.19 -7.17
C THR A 66 -11.97 -2.82 -6.78
N ASN A 67 -12.16 -1.78 -5.95
CA ASN A 67 -13.49 -1.29 -5.60
C ASN A 67 -14.28 -0.79 -6.83
N ARG A 68 -13.60 -0.12 -7.76
CA ARG A 68 -14.22 0.35 -9.01
C ARG A 68 -14.68 -0.83 -9.87
N ILE A 69 -13.86 -1.86 -10.02
CA ILE A 69 -14.20 -3.07 -10.81
C ILE A 69 -15.36 -3.83 -10.16
N ASN A 70 -15.33 -4.03 -8.84
CA ASN A 70 -16.40 -4.71 -8.10
C ASN A 70 -17.74 -3.96 -8.22
N ASN A 71 -17.72 -2.63 -8.16
CA ASN A 71 -18.92 -1.81 -8.38
C ASN A 71 -19.47 -1.91 -9.80
N LEU A 72 -18.62 -2.18 -10.80
CA LEU A 72 -19.03 -2.40 -12.19
C LEU A 72 -19.54 -3.83 -12.43
N LYS A 73 -19.49 -4.72 -11.42
CA LYS A 73 -19.87 -6.15 -11.50
C LYS A 73 -19.24 -6.88 -12.70
N LEU A 74 -18.08 -6.41 -13.17
CA LEU A 74 -17.46 -6.94 -14.38
C LEU A 74 -16.97 -8.37 -14.16
N GLU A 75 -16.38 -8.67 -13.01
CA GLU A 75 -16.24 -9.99 -12.41
C GLU A 75 -16.09 -9.81 -10.88
N PRO A 76 -16.62 -10.73 -10.04
CA PRO A 76 -16.32 -10.70 -8.61
C PRO A 76 -14.84 -11.03 -8.40
N MET A 77 -14.02 -9.99 -8.26
CA MET A 77 -12.63 -10.16 -7.87
C MET A 77 -12.61 -10.61 -6.41
N PHE A 78 -11.98 -11.75 -6.12
CA PHE A 78 -11.99 -12.34 -4.79
C PHE A 78 -11.43 -11.37 -3.75
N GLU A 79 -12.28 -10.93 -2.82
CA GLU A 79 -12.01 -9.90 -1.81
C GLU A 79 -10.98 -10.31 -0.74
N TYR A 80 -10.44 -11.53 -0.83
CA TYR A 80 -9.81 -12.23 0.30
C TYR A 80 -8.65 -11.47 0.98
N ASP A 81 -7.98 -10.55 0.29
CA ASP A 81 -6.87 -9.76 0.85
C ASP A 81 -7.07 -8.23 0.81
N LEU A 82 -8.20 -7.73 0.32
CA LEU A 82 -8.41 -6.28 0.14
C LEU A 82 -8.39 -5.53 1.47
N GLN A 83 -9.02 -6.12 2.49
CA GLN A 83 -9.01 -5.56 3.85
C GLN A 83 -7.60 -5.59 4.47
N SER A 84 -6.81 -6.64 4.19
CA SER A 84 -5.42 -6.72 4.66
C SER A 84 -4.57 -5.62 4.04
N TRP A 85 -4.69 -5.42 2.72
CA TRP A 85 -4.00 -4.34 2.02
C TRP A 85 -4.43 -2.95 2.50
N GLU A 86 -5.72 -2.75 2.78
CA GLU A 86 -6.22 -1.50 3.35
C GLU A 86 -5.61 -1.21 4.73
N ASN A 87 -5.65 -2.18 5.64
CA ASN A 87 -5.03 -2.04 6.96
C ASN A 87 -3.53 -1.77 6.85
N PHE A 88 -2.83 -2.52 5.99
CA PHE A 88 -1.42 -2.33 5.73
C PHE A 88 -1.11 -0.90 5.23
N ALA A 89 -1.85 -0.40 4.24
CA ALA A 89 -1.65 0.94 3.70
C ALA A 89 -1.92 2.03 4.74
N ILE A 90 -2.99 1.91 5.54
CA ILE A 90 -3.30 2.88 6.61
C ILE A 90 -2.18 2.92 7.66
N GLN A 91 -1.69 1.75 8.10
CA GLN A 91 -0.58 1.67 9.05
C GLN A 91 0.69 2.31 8.49
N ARG A 92 1.06 1.98 7.24
CA ARG A 92 2.25 2.55 6.60
C ARG A 92 2.12 4.05 6.33
N TYR A 93 0.92 4.52 5.96
CA TYR A 93 0.64 5.94 5.76
C TYR A 93 0.91 6.76 7.03
N TRP A 94 0.60 6.24 8.21
CA TRP A 94 0.91 6.93 9.47
C TRP A 94 2.40 6.93 9.84
N GLN A 95 3.17 5.99 9.30
CA GLN A 95 4.63 5.97 9.44
C GLN A 95 5.36 6.90 8.45
N LEU A 96 4.65 7.45 7.46
CA LEU A 96 5.19 8.49 6.59
C LEU A 96 5.27 9.83 7.33
N ASN A 97 6.27 10.64 6.99
CA ASN A 97 6.33 12.03 7.41
C ASN A 97 5.31 12.89 6.64
N TYR A 98 5.21 14.18 7.01
CA TYR A 98 4.24 15.09 6.41
C TYR A 98 4.40 15.24 4.89
N ASP A 99 5.63 15.44 4.41
CA ASP A 99 5.91 15.67 2.98
C ASP A 99 5.67 14.40 2.15
N GLU A 100 5.99 13.24 2.71
CA GLU A 100 5.68 11.94 2.10
C GLU A 100 4.18 11.72 1.97
N ARG A 101 3.40 11.94 3.04
CA ARG A 101 1.92 11.83 2.99
C ARG A 101 1.32 12.78 1.96
N LYS A 102 1.78 14.03 1.96
CA LYS A 102 1.35 15.03 0.98
C LYS A 102 1.67 14.59 -0.46
N SER A 103 2.84 13.98 -0.68
CA SER A 103 3.22 13.43 -1.98
C SER A 103 2.31 12.28 -2.42
N VAL A 104 1.98 11.35 -1.51
CA VAL A 104 1.00 10.28 -1.78
C VAL A 104 -0.34 10.88 -2.18
N GLU A 105 -0.86 11.82 -1.40
CA GLU A 105 -2.16 12.46 -1.64
C GLU A 105 -2.18 13.20 -2.97
N GLN A 106 -1.15 13.97 -3.29
CA GLN A 106 -1.07 14.69 -4.58
C GLN A 106 -1.14 13.75 -5.78
N GLN A 107 -0.50 12.58 -5.68
CA GLN A 107 -0.47 11.59 -6.76
C GLN A 107 -1.79 10.81 -6.85
N LEU A 108 -2.34 10.42 -5.70
CA LEU A 108 -3.58 9.64 -5.59
C LEU A 108 -4.82 10.47 -5.93
N LEU A 109 -4.85 11.75 -5.55
CA LEU A 109 -6.01 12.64 -5.68
C LEU A 109 -5.96 13.45 -6.98
N ASN A 110 -5.49 12.81 -8.06
CA ASN A 110 -5.29 13.43 -9.38
C ASN A 110 -6.60 13.63 -10.17
N ASP A 111 -7.71 13.03 -9.72
CA ASP A 111 -9.02 13.19 -10.36
C ASP A 111 -10.17 13.25 -9.33
N LYS A 112 -11.30 13.83 -9.76
CA LYS A 112 -12.47 14.06 -8.89
C LYS A 112 -13.06 12.78 -8.29
N LYS A 113 -13.03 11.65 -9.02
CA LYS A 113 -13.58 10.38 -8.54
C LYS A 113 -12.70 9.81 -7.43
N ARG A 114 -11.37 9.88 -7.58
CA ARG A 114 -10.41 9.49 -6.55
C ARG A 114 -10.52 10.36 -5.30
N VAL A 115 -10.71 11.67 -5.45
CA VAL A 115 -10.99 12.58 -4.31
C VAL A 115 -12.21 12.12 -3.54
N VAL A 116 -13.33 11.89 -4.23
CA VAL A 116 -14.58 11.46 -3.58
C VAL A 116 -14.41 10.10 -2.88
N TRP A 117 -13.77 9.14 -3.53
CA TRP A 117 -13.49 7.83 -2.93
C TRP A 117 -12.61 7.97 -1.69
N TYR A 118 -11.49 8.68 -1.78
CA TYR A 118 -10.56 8.84 -0.67
C TYR A 118 -11.23 9.51 0.52
N THR A 119 -11.90 10.65 0.33
CA THR A 119 -12.56 11.38 1.42
C THR A 119 -13.71 10.59 2.06
N LYS A 120 -14.44 9.77 1.28
CA LYS A 120 -15.61 9.04 1.81
C LYS A 120 -15.29 7.65 2.37
N GLN A 121 -14.26 6.98 1.85
CA GLN A 121 -13.99 5.56 2.13
C GLN A 121 -12.69 5.35 2.89
N ILE A 122 -11.63 6.10 2.57
CA ILE A 122 -10.30 5.89 3.15
C ILE A 122 -10.04 6.84 4.32
N MET A 123 -10.33 8.13 4.14
CA MET A 123 -10.08 9.18 5.12
C MET A 123 -10.73 8.88 6.50
N PRO A 124 -12.00 8.41 6.60
CA PRO A 124 -12.56 8.02 7.90
C PRO A 124 -11.76 6.91 8.59
N LYS A 125 -11.35 5.89 7.85
CA LYS A 125 -10.59 4.74 8.37
C LYS A 125 -9.18 5.11 8.80
N ILE A 126 -8.56 6.10 8.14
CA ILE A 126 -7.27 6.67 8.53
C ILE A 126 -7.37 7.32 9.92
N TYR A 127 -8.45 8.07 10.20
CA TYR A 127 -8.63 8.80 11.47
C TYR A 127 -9.31 7.97 12.58
N GLU A 128 -10.00 6.89 12.25
CA GLU A 128 -10.52 5.95 13.26
C GLU A 128 -9.40 5.13 13.90
N ASN A 129 -8.35 4.80 13.14
CA ASN A 129 -7.17 4.05 13.61
C ASN A 129 -6.15 4.89 14.40
N THR A 130 -6.44 6.16 14.72
CA THR A 130 -5.58 7.03 15.55
C THR A 130 -5.89 7.00 17.05
N LYS A 131 -6.74 6.07 17.52
CA LYS A 131 -7.03 5.87 18.95
C LYS A 131 -6.30 4.68 19.54
#